data_AF-A0A1C3CV70-F1
#
_entry.id   AF-A0A1C3CV70-F1
#
_cell.length_a   1.000
_cell.length_b   1.000
_cell.length_c   1.000
_cell.angle_alpha   90.00
_cell.angle_beta   90.00
_cell.angle_gamma   90.00
#
_symmetry.space_group_name_H-M   'P 1'
#
loop_
_entity.id
_entity.type
_entity.pdbx_description
1 polymer ?
#
loop_
_entity_poly.entity_id
_entity_poly.type
_entity_poly.pdbx_seq_one_letter_code
_entity_poly.pdbx_strand_id
1 'polypeptide(L)' 'MNELNLPQPPTDDKPDFLVGDVVVFIDDSMHDELMTVSFARSRGVLMNNGAKVALNHSIRTASVAELNAGKRLGEVV' A
#
# COMPACT_ATOMS: atom_id res chain seq x y z
N MET A 1 26.65 -24.51 -19.84
CA MET A 1 25.54 -23.55 -20.01
C MET A 1 25.68 -22.55 -18.88
N ASN A 2 25.98 -21.29 -19.20
CA ASN A 2 26.20 -20.26 -18.18
C ASN A 2 24.84 -19.65 -17.84
N GLU A 3 24.46 -19.75 -16.57
CA GLU A 3 23.27 -19.12 -16.03
C GLU A 3 23.46 -17.60 -16.09
N LEU A 4 22.50 -16.90 -16.70
CA LEU A 4 22.46 -15.44 -16.74
C LEU A 4 22.18 -14.93 -15.32
N ASN A 5 23.23 -14.51 -14.61
CA ASN A 5 23.10 -13.69 -13.40
C ASN A 5 22.59 -12.30 -13.79
N LEU A 6 21.28 -12.19 -14.02
CA LEU A 6 20.59 -10.91 -14.02
C LEU A 6 20.78 -10.29 -12.62
N PRO A 7 21.11 -8.99 -12.49
CA PRO A 7 21.08 -8.32 -11.20
C PRO A 7 19.68 -8.52 -10.62
N GLN A 8 19.57 -9.26 -9.52
CA GLN A 8 18.31 -9.27 -8.78
C GLN A 8 18.12 -7.84 -8.27
N PRO A 9 16.98 -7.17 -8.57
CA PRO A 9 16.71 -5.87 -7.98
C PRO A 9 16.85 -6.03 -6.46
N PRO A 10 17.43 -5.05 -5.75
CA PRO A 10 17.62 -5.16 -4.31
C PRO A 10 16.28 -5.57 -3.70
N THR A 11 16.22 -6.79 -3.17
CA THR A 11 15.11 -7.20 -2.34
C THR A 11 15.34 -6.50 -1.02
N ASP A 12 14.96 -5.23 -1.00
CA ASP A 12 14.83 -4.46 0.21
C ASP A 12 13.72 -5.17 0.98
N ASP A 13 14.09 -6.11 1.86
CA ASP A 13 13.16 -6.85 2.73
C ASP A 13 12.42 -5.92 3.73
N LYS A 14 12.62 -4.61 3.58
CA LYS A 14 11.88 -3.58 4.28
C LYS A 14 10.44 -3.56 3.76
N PRO A 15 9.44 -3.68 4.65
CA PRO A 15 8.05 -3.53 4.22
C PRO A 15 7.84 -2.12 3.66
N ASP A 16 7.17 -2.03 2.52
CA ASP A 16 6.81 -0.77 1.84
C ASP A 16 5.94 0.15 2.73
N PHE A 17 5.35 -0.40 3.80
CA PHE A 17 4.43 0.26 4.72
C PHE A 17 4.77 -0.06 6.18
N LEU A 18 4.46 0.88 7.08
CA LEU A 18 4.64 0.75 8.51
C LEU A 18 3.29 0.70 9.24
N VAL A 19 3.27 0.07 10.41
CA VAL A 19 2.08 0.08 11.29
C VAL A 19 1.77 1.52 11.70
N GLY A 20 0.52 1.93 11.51
CA GLY A 20 0.05 3.30 11.72
C GLY A 20 -0.04 4.14 10.46
N ASP A 21 0.57 3.71 9.34
CA ASP A 21 0.39 4.40 8.07
C ASP A 21 -1.07 4.38 7.64
N VAL A 22 -1.52 5.48 7.04
CA VAL A 22 -2.84 5.57 6.44
C VAL A 22 -2.70 5.41 4.94
N VAL A 23 -3.42 4.43 4.38
CA VAL A 23 -3.33 4.02 2.98
C VAL A 23 -4.70 4.03 2.31
N VAL A 24 -4.67 4.11 0.99
CA VAL A 24 -5.85 4.05 0.11
C VAL A 24 -5.58 3.07 -1.03
N PHE A 25 -6.64 2.52 -1.63
CA PHE A 25 -6.51 1.73 -2.85
C PHE A 25 -6.13 2.62 -4.03
N ILE A 26 -5.28 2.09 -4.91
CA ILE A 26 -4.88 2.78 -6.15
C ILE A 26 -5.99 2.69 -7.21
N ASP A 27 -6.68 1.55 -7.27
CA ASP A 27 -7.74 1.31 -8.28
C ASP A 27 -9.01 2.10 -7.94
N ASP A 28 -9.44 2.98 -8.84
CA ASP A 28 -10.61 3.84 -8.66
C ASP A 28 -11.93 3.08 -8.46
N SER A 29 -12.02 1.83 -8.90
CA SER A 29 -13.20 0.97 -8.66
C SER A 29 -13.34 0.52 -7.21
N MET A 30 -12.28 0.64 -6.41
CA MET A 30 -12.29 0.35 -4.98
C MET A 30 -12.91 1.51 -4.19
N HIS A 31 -13.25 1.23 -2.93
CA HIS A 31 -13.82 2.21 -2.03
C HIS A 31 -12.79 3.30 -1.66
N ASP A 32 -13.30 4.51 -1.40
CA ASP A 32 -12.50 5.69 -1.04
C ASP A 32 -12.16 5.77 0.46
N GLU A 33 -12.35 4.69 1.22
CA GLU A 33 -12.06 4.70 2.66
C GLU A 33 -10.56 4.82 2.94
N LEU A 34 -10.18 5.66 3.90
CA LEU A 34 -8.85 5.64 4.48
C LEU A 34 -8.70 4.40 5.36
N MET A 35 -7.58 3.70 5.25
CA MET A 35 -7.33 2.48 6.02
C MET A 35 -6.02 2.60 6.79
N THR A 36 -6.02 2.17 8.05
CA THR A 36 -4.81 2.21 8.88
C THR A 36 -4.10 0.87 8.86
N VAL A 37 -2.83 0.87 8.47
CA VAL A 37 -1.97 -0.30 8.48
C VAL A 37 -1.83 -0.80 9.91
N SER A 38 -2.25 -2.05 10.13
CA SER A 38 -2.18 -2.73 11.43
C SER A 38 -1.02 -3.73 11.46
N PHE A 39 -0.65 -4.25 10.29
CA PHE A 39 0.48 -5.17 10.14
C PHE A 39 0.94 -5.21 8.69
N ALA A 40 2.26 -5.15 8.45
CA ALA A 40 2.84 -5.18 7.11
C ALA A 40 3.91 -6.29 7.00
N ARG A 41 3.89 -7.01 5.88
CA ARG A 41 4.94 -7.97 5.47
C ARG A 41 5.42 -7.63 4.05
N SER A 42 6.43 -8.36 3.58
CA SER A 42 7.07 -8.15 2.27
C SER A 42 6.13 -8.16 1.06
N ARG A 43 4.92 -8.75 1.14
CA ARG A 43 4.00 -8.82 -0.01
C ARG A 43 2.55 -8.46 0.30
N GLY A 44 2.24 -8.13 1.56
CA GLY A 44 0.86 -7.89 1.95
C GLY A 44 0.73 -7.12 3.24
N VAL A 45 -0.40 -6.44 3.34
CA VAL A 45 -0.73 -5.50 4.41
C VAL A 45 -2.11 -5.84 4.96
N LEU A 46 -2.19 -5.94 6.28
CA LEU A 46 -3.45 -5.98 7.03
C LEU A 46 -3.78 -4.59 7.53
N MET A 47 -5.04 -4.20 7.38
CA MET A 47 -5.53 -2.87 7.70
C MET A 47 -6.76 -2.94 8.59
N ASN A 48 -7.05 -1.84 9.30
CA ASN A 48 -8.21 -1.68 10.18
C ASN A 48 -8.34 -2.85 11.18
N ASN A 49 -7.27 -3.08 11.93
CA ASN A 49 -7.13 -4.17 12.91
C ASN A 49 -7.34 -5.58 12.32
N GLY A 50 -6.94 -5.78 11.06
CA GLY A 50 -7.07 -7.06 10.36
C GLY A 50 -8.40 -7.29 9.66
N ALA A 51 -9.30 -6.30 9.64
CA ALA A 51 -10.57 -6.40 8.92
C ALA A 51 -10.40 -6.40 7.39
N LYS A 52 -9.29 -5.86 6.88
CA LYS A 52 -8.99 -5.77 5.45
C LYS A 52 -7.57 -6.24 5.13
N VAL A 53 -7.38 -6.76 3.93
CA VAL A 53 -6.08 -7.22 3.40
C VAL A 53 -5.87 -6.71 1.98
N ALA A 54 -4.63 -6.31 1.67
CA ALA A 54 -4.23 -5.92 0.32
C ALA A 54 -2.80 -6.36 0.03
N LEU A 55 -2.48 -6.49 -1.26
CA LEU A 55 -1.10 -6.62 -1.74
C LEU A 55 -0.47 -5.23 -1.80
N ASN A 56 0.85 -5.14 -1.59
CA ASN A 56 1.55 -3.85 -1.51
C ASN A 56 1.31 -2.97 -2.75
N HIS A 57 1.23 -3.58 -3.94
CA HIS A 57 1.02 -2.86 -5.20
C HIS A 57 -0.43 -2.41 -5.43
N SER A 58 -1.40 -2.82 -4.59
CA SER A 58 -2.81 -2.42 -4.71
C SER A 58 -3.13 -1.15 -3.94
N ILE A 59 -2.21 -0.70 -3.08
CA ILE A 59 -2.41 0.41 -2.15
C ILE A 59 -1.26 1.41 -2.22
N ARG A 60 -1.53 2.64 -1.81
CA ARG A 60 -0.53 3.69 -1.62
C ARG A 60 -0.79 4.45 -0.33
N THR A 61 0.21 5.15 0.19
CA THR A 61 -0.01 6.10 1.29
C THR A 61 -1.00 7.18 0.87
N ALA A 62 -1.90 7.53 1.79
CA ALA A 62 -2.84 8.62 1.62
C ALA A 62 -2.07 9.96 1.59
N SER A 63 -2.44 10.84 0.67
CA SER A 63 -1.91 12.20 0.62
C SER A 63 -2.46 13.07 1.75
N VAL A 64 -1.79 14.17 2.07
CA VAL A 64 -2.25 15.11 3.11
C VAL A 64 -3.66 15.64 2.82
N ALA A 65 -4.00 15.87 1.55
CA ALA A 65 -5.34 16.31 1.16
C ALA A 65 -6.40 15.24 1.47
N GLU A 66 -6.10 13.97 1.23
CA GLU A 66 -6.98 12.84 1.53
C GLU A 66 -7.14 12.62 3.03
N LEU A 67 -6.06 12.76 3.80
CA LEU A 67 -6.09 12.73 5.26
C LEU A 67 -7.00 13.82 5.82
N ASN A 68 -6.89 15.05 5.30
CA ASN A 68 -7.74 16.16 5.71
C ASN A 68 -9.20 15.97 5.27
N ALA A 69 -9.43 15.35 4.11
CA ALA A 69 -10.77 15.06 3.60
C ALA A 69 -11.42 13.84 4.26
N GLY A 70 -10.65 12.99 4.95
CA GLY A 70 -11.11 11.74 5.54
C GLY A 70 -11.46 10.64 4.52
N LYS A 71 -11.05 10.80 3.25
CA LYS A 71 -11.31 9.85 2.16
C LYS A 71 -10.30 9.99 1.04
N ARG A 72 -10.15 8.95 0.22
CA ARG A 72 -9.45 9.02 -1.07
C ARG A 72 -10.09 10.09 -1.94
N LEU A 73 -9.24 10.87 -2.58
CA LEU A 73 -9.64 11.86 -3.56
C LEU A 73 -9.26 11.26 -4.90
N GLY A 74 -10.26 11.10 -5.78
CA GLY A 74 -9.99 10.73 -7.17
C GLY A 74 -9.05 11.74 -7.81
N GLU A 75 -8.35 11.32 -8.84
CA GLU A 75 -7.47 12.23 -9.59
C GLU A 75 -8.31 13.40 -10.12
N VAL A 76 -7.97 14.60 -9.68
CA VAL A 76 -8.53 15.82 -10.25
C VAL A 76 -7.83 16.01 -11.60
N VAL A 77 -8.48 15.52 -12.66
CA VAL A 77 -8.04 15.73 -14.06
C VAL A 77 -8.12 17.20 -14.42
#